data_AF-A0A522IPY3-F1
#
_entry.id   AF-A0A522IPY3-F1
#
_cell.length_a   1.000
_cell.length_b   1.000
_cell.length_c   1.000
_cell.angle_alpha   90.00
_cell.angle_beta   90.00
_cell.angle_gamma   90.00
#
_symmetry.space_group_name_H-M   'P 1'
#
loop_
_entity.id
_entity.type
_entity.pdbx_description
1 polymer ?
#
loop_
_entity_poly.entity_id
_entity_poly.type
_entity_poly.pdbx_seq_one_letter_code
_entity_poly.pdbx_strand_id
1 'polypeptide(L)'
;MPADELGRYMTSPEFFARAKAAVEKAVRELEAKGIQPCYMDRETGRLVGDGRRYRITLPDPDVQAVVLDLFSDGTHGDLMDRLVAFASNDHGARLVSDATRTVAGALLLAKTAMPHEATSFSQTVRDQMASVRPYPELVELARLLIEAERATQDDAFRDRNIIPDALFDARIEAITEALAQ
;
A
#
# COMPACT_ATOMS: atom_id res chain seq x y z
N MET A 1 31.36 -15.39 19.44
CA MET A 1 31.05 -13.98 19.72
C MET A 1 29.88 -13.96 20.70
N PRO A 2 30.03 -13.38 21.91
CA PRO A 2 28.93 -13.17 22.84
C PRO A 2 27.87 -12.25 22.22
N ALA A 3 26.59 -12.49 22.52
CA ALA A 3 25.48 -11.69 21.95
C ALA A 3 25.62 -10.17 22.20
N ASP A 4 26.23 -9.81 23.33
CA ASP A 4 26.50 -8.42 23.74
C ASP A 4 27.49 -7.69 22.82
N GLU A 5 28.44 -8.39 22.20
CA GLU A 5 29.44 -7.76 21.31
C GLU A 5 28.84 -7.37 19.96
N LEU A 6 27.92 -8.21 19.45
CA LEU A 6 27.21 -7.89 18.20
C LEU A 6 26.32 -6.66 18.38
N GLY A 7 25.55 -6.61 19.47
CA GLY A 7 24.66 -5.48 19.74
C GLY A 7 25.41 -4.15 19.91
N ARG A 8 26.56 -4.17 20.59
CA ARG A 8 27.43 -2.98 20.71
C ARG A 8 28.07 -2.59 19.39
N TYR A 9 28.49 -3.55 18.57
CA TYR A 9 29.02 -3.24 17.24
C TYR A 9 27.94 -2.65 16.33
N MET A 10 26.73 -3.22 16.30
CA MET A 10 25.62 -2.73 15.48
C MET A 10 25.18 -1.30 15.84
N THR A 11 25.42 -0.86 17.08
CA THR A 11 25.13 0.50 17.54
C THR A 11 26.35 1.42 17.51
N SER A 12 27.51 0.92 17.07
CA SER A 12 28.76 1.69 17.02
C SER A 12 28.81 2.68 15.84
N PRO A 13 29.47 3.84 16.00
CA PRO A 13 29.72 4.78 14.90
C PRO A 13 30.40 4.13 13.69
N GLU A 14 31.29 3.16 13.92
CA GLU A 14 32.01 2.43 12.88
C GLU A 14 31.07 1.59 12.01
N PHE A 15 30.10 0.91 12.62
CA PHE A 15 29.08 0.18 11.89
C PHE A 15 28.21 1.13 11.07
N PHE A 16 27.74 2.25 11.65
CA PHE A 16 26.97 3.25 10.93
C PHE A 16 27.72 3.82 9.72
N ALA A 17 29.01 4.12 9.86
CA ALA A 17 29.85 4.61 8.76
C ALA A 17 29.97 3.57 7.63
N ARG A 18 30.16 2.29 7.97
CA ARG A 18 30.25 1.19 6.99
C ARG A 18 28.92 0.93 6.30
N ALA A 19 27.82 0.90 7.06
CA ALA A 19 26.48 0.74 6.52
C ALA A 19 26.13 1.88 5.57
N LYS A 20 26.39 3.14 5.98
CA LYS A 20 26.20 4.31 5.14
C LYS A 20 26.99 4.22 3.84
N ALA A 21 28.28 3.89 3.90
CA ALA A 21 29.11 3.75 2.70
C ALA A 21 28.62 2.63 1.76
N ALA A 22 28.14 1.51 2.31
CA ALA A 22 27.57 0.42 1.54
C ALA A 22 26.26 0.84 0.83
N VAL A 23 25.37 1.55 1.55
CA VAL A 23 24.13 2.11 1.00
C VAL A 23 24.45 3.13 -0.09
N GLU A 24 25.36 4.09 0.15
CA GLU A 24 25.77 5.09 -0.84
C GLU A 24 26.33 4.45 -2.12
N LYS A 25 27.11 3.37 -1.98
CA LYS A 25 27.60 2.62 -3.14
C LYS A 25 26.46 1.95 -3.92
N ALA A 26 25.55 1.26 -3.24
CA ALA A 26 24.42 0.61 -3.87
C ALA A 26 23.51 1.61 -4.59
N VAL A 27 23.26 2.77 -3.97
CA VAL A 27 22.49 3.89 -4.54
C VAL A 27 23.12 4.38 -5.84
N ARG A 28 24.43 4.64 -5.85
CA ARG A 28 25.13 5.05 -7.07
C ARG A 28 25.03 4.01 -8.19
N GLU A 29 25.10 2.73 -7.85
CA GLU A 29 24.97 1.64 -8.83
C GLU A 29 23.55 1.53 -9.41
N LEU A 30 22.53 1.83 -8.61
CA LEU A 30 21.14 1.92 -9.05
C LEU A 30 20.92 3.15 -9.95
N GLU A 31 21.41 4.32 -9.53
CA GLU A 31 21.33 5.57 -10.30
C GLU A 31 22.05 5.44 -11.66
N ALA A 32 23.21 4.76 -11.70
CA ALA A 32 23.92 4.46 -12.94
C ALA A 32 23.12 3.57 -13.92
N LYS A 33 22.16 2.80 -13.40
CA LYS A 33 21.20 2.01 -14.20
C LYS A 33 19.92 2.79 -14.53
N GLY A 34 19.84 4.07 -14.17
CA GLY A 34 18.64 4.90 -14.32
C GLY A 34 17.55 4.58 -13.30
N ILE A 35 17.86 3.85 -12.22
CA ILE A 35 16.93 3.50 -11.16
C ILE A 35 17.13 4.48 -10.02
N GLN A 36 16.12 5.29 -9.71
CA GLN A 36 16.20 6.23 -8.59
C GLN A 36 15.70 5.57 -7.30
N PRO A 37 16.56 5.39 -6.27
CA PRO A 37 16.15 4.70 -5.06
C PRO A 37 15.14 5.52 -4.25
N CYS A 38 14.10 4.85 -3.77
CA CYS A 38 13.15 5.41 -2.82
C CYS A 38 13.44 4.91 -1.40
N TYR A 39 13.34 5.81 -0.42
CA TYR A 39 13.53 5.52 1.00
C TYR A 39 12.20 5.68 1.72
N MET A 40 11.79 4.63 2.41
CA MET A 40 10.57 4.60 3.21
C MET A 40 10.90 4.43 4.68
N ASP A 41 10.34 5.29 5.51
CA ASP A 41 10.29 5.15 6.96
C ASP A 41 8.82 4.97 7.37
N ARG A 42 8.50 3.72 7.72
CA ARG A 42 7.14 3.30 8.08
C ARG A 42 6.68 3.89 9.40
N GLU A 43 7.58 4.16 10.33
CA GLU A 43 7.23 4.73 11.63
C GLU A 43 6.88 6.20 11.51
N THR A 44 7.69 6.96 10.77
CA THR A 44 7.50 8.42 10.67
C THR A 44 6.57 8.84 9.55
N GLY A 45 6.13 7.90 8.71
CA GLY A 45 5.24 8.18 7.59
C GLY A 45 5.96 8.80 6.39
N ARG A 46 7.28 8.62 6.30
CA ARG A 46 8.14 9.40 5.41
C ARG A 46 8.52 8.60 4.19
N LEU A 47 8.36 9.21 3.01
CA LEU A 47 8.79 8.68 1.73
C LEU A 47 9.70 9.68 1.03
N VAL A 48 10.86 9.25 0.55
CA VAL A 48 11.84 10.10 -0.14
C VAL A 48 12.29 9.39 -1.42
N GLY A 49 11.91 9.92 -2.58
CA GLY A 49 12.23 9.33 -3.88
C GLY A 49 11.89 10.31 -5.01
N ASP A 50 12.53 10.15 -6.17
CA ASP A 50 12.28 10.96 -7.37
C ASP A 50 12.28 12.49 -7.15
N GLY A 51 13.20 12.99 -6.31
CA GLY A 51 13.28 14.42 -5.97
C GLY A 51 12.15 14.93 -5.07
N ARG A 52 11.16 14.11 -4.73
CA ARG A 52 10.05 14.44 -3.84
C ARG A 52 10.28 13.90 -2.43
N ARG A 53 9.71 14.60 -1.45
CA ARG A 53 9.76 14.23 -0.03
C ARG A 53 8.37 14.34 0.57
N TYR A 54 7.82 13.20 0.94
CA TYR A 54 6.49 13.11 1.52
C TYR A 54 6.55 12.79 3.00
N ARG A 55 5.54 13.28 3.71
CA ARG A 55 5.20 12.84 5.05
C ARG A 55 3.68 12.76 5.16
N ILE A 56 3.17 11.54 5.32
CA ILE A 56 1.76 11.30 5.62
C ILE A 56 1.67 10.67 7.02
N THR A 57 0.77 11.17 7.86
CA THR A 57 0.54 10.60 9.19
C THR A 57 -0.83 9.97 9.20
N LEU A 58 -0.89 8.64 9.20
CA LEU A 58 -2.14 7.91 9.32
C LEU A 58 -2.28 7.32 10.74
N PRO A 59 -3.50 7.22 11.28
CA PRO A 59 -3.74 6.68 12.62
C PRO A 59 -3.37 5.20 12.77
N ASP A 60 -3.39 4.44 11.67
CA ASP A 60 -3.02 3.02 11.66
C ASP A 60 -1.65 2.83 11.01
N PRO A 61 -0.65 2.32 11.74
CA PRO A 61 0.71 2.13 11.21
C PRO A 61 0.79 1.06 10.11
N ASP A 62 -0.06 0.02 10.14
CA ASP A 62 -0.08 -1.01 9.11
C ASP A 62 -0.65 -0.45 7.82
N VAL A 63 -1.73 0.34 7.93
CA VAL A 63 -2.29 1.07 6.77
C VAL A 63 -1.29 2.09 6.23
N GLN A 64 -0.61 2.83 7.11
CA GLN A 64 0.46 3.74 6.70
C GLN A 64 1.54 3.03 5.89
N ALA A 65 1.98 1.86 6.35
CA ALA A 65 2.98 1.07 5.65
C ALA A 65 2.49 0.65 4.25
N VAL A 66 1.25 0.16 4.13
CA VAL A 66 0.65 -0.23 2.85
C VAL A 66 0.57 0.96 1.90
N VAL A 67 0.08 2.11 2.36
CA VAL A 67 0.00 3.32 1.54
C VAL A 67 1.39 3.73 1.07
N LEU A 68 2.38 3.82 1.97
CA LEU A 68 3.74 4.22 1.57
C LEU A 68 4.38 3.24 0.58
N ASP A 69 4.15 1.94 0.75
CA ASP A 69 4.68 0.89 -0.14
C ASP A 69 4.12 1.03 -1.56
N LEU A 70 2.83 1.38 -1.67
CA LEU A 70 2.14 1.62 -2.94
C LEU A 70 2.73 2.79 -3.75
N PHE A 71 3.33 3.77 -3.08
CA PHE A 71 3.98 4.92 -3.72
C PHE A 71 5.51 4.78 -3.80
N SER A 72 6.06 3.65 -3.35
CA SER A 72 7.51 3.48 -3.22
C SER A 72 8.24 3.39 -4.57
N ASP A 73 7.52 3.08 -5.65
CA ASP A 73 8.06 3.05 -7.01
C ASP A 73 8.26 4.44 -7.64
N GLY A 74 7.71 5.49 -7.01
CA GLY A 74 7.77 6.88 -7.46
C GLY A 74 6.85 7.24 -8.63
N THR A 75 6.04 6.32 -9.14
CA THR A 75 5.27 6.54 -10.37
C THR A 75 3.98 7.34 -10.16
N HIS A 76 3.49 7.39 -8.92
CA HIS A 76 2.21 8.01 -8.54
C HIS A 76 2.35 9.28 -7.69
N GLY A 77 3.42 10.07 -7.92
CA GLY A 77 3.75 11.23 -7.08
C GLY A 77 2.64 12.28 -6.97
N ASP A 78 1.89 12.54 -8.05
CA ASP A 78 0.84 13.56 -8.04
C ASP A 78 -0.37 13.15 -7.19
N LEU A 79 -0.70 11.86 -7.14
CA LEU A 79 -1.70 11.34 -6.22
C LEU A 79 -1.20 11.40 -4.78
N MET A 80 0.08 11.07 -4.55
CA MET A 80 0.68 11.18 -3.22
C MET A 80 0.62 12.63 -2.68
N ASP A 81 0.89 13.62 -3.52
CA ASP A 81 0.75 15.04 -3.17
C ASP A 81 -0.69 15.39 -2.74
N ARG A 82 -1.69 14.91 -3.49
CA ARG A 82 -3.11 15.10 -3.14
C ARG A 82 -3.49 14.38 -1.85
N LEU A 83 -3.03 13.15 -1.65
CA LEU A 83 -3.31 12.37 -0.44
C LEU A 83 -2.68 12.98 0.80
N VAL A 84 -1.44 13.50 0.71
CA VAL A 84 -0.80 14.22 1.81
C VAL A 84 -1.58 15.49 2.17
N ALA A 85 -2.04 16.24 1.17
CA ALA A 85 -2.88 17.41 1.39
C ALA A 85 -4.25 17.03 2.00
N PHE A 86 -4.87 15.96 1.51
CA PHE A 86 -6.15 15.46 1.99
C PHE A 86 -6.06 14.96 3.45
N ALA A 87 -4.99 14.23 3.77
CA ALA A 87 -4.71 13.70 5.10
C ALA A 87 -4.03 14.71 6.05
N SER A 88 -4.02 16.01 5.70
CA SER A 88 -3.36 17.03 6.52
C SER A 88 -4.08 17.31 7.85
N ASN A 89 -5.27 16.75 8.05
CA ASN A 89 -6.07 16.85 9.26
C ASN A 89 -6.55 15.45 9.70
N ASP A 90 -6.92 15.33 10.98
CA ASP A 90 -7.33 14.05 11.58
C ASP A 90 -8.50 13.38 10.86
N HIS A 91 -9.44 14.15 10.32
CA HIS A 91 -10.60 13.61 9.62
C HIS A 91 -10.18 12.99 8.27
N GLY A 92 -9.40 13.71 7.47
CA GLY A 92 -8.86 13.21 6.20
C GLY A 92 -7.94 12.01 6.38
N ALA A 93 -7.07 12.03 7.39
CA ALA A 93 -6.19 10.89 7.71
C ALA A 93 -6.99 9.63 8.10
N ARG A 94 -8.09 9.78 8.83
CA ARG A 94 -9.02 8.68 9.12
C ARG A 94 -9.72 8.19 7.86
N LEU A 95 -10.19 9.08 6.99
CA LEU A 95 -10.82 8.71 5.72
C LEU A 95 -9.87 7.92 4.80
N VAL A 96 -8.60 8.30 4.68
CA VAL A 96 -7.58 7.51 3.96
C VAL A 96 -7.42 6.13 4.57
N SER A 97 -7.36 6.07 5.91
CA SER A 97 -7.19 4.79 6.61
C SER A 97 -8.39 3.87 6.43
N ASP A 98 -9.59 4.41 6.57
CA ASP A 98 -10.84 3.69 6.46
C ASP A 98 -11.07 3.24 5.01
N ALA A 99 -10.78 4.07 4.02
CA ALA A 99 -10.83 3.70 2.60
C ALA A 99 -9.87 2.55 2.29
N THR A 100 -8.61 2.63 2.76
CA THR A 100 -7.61 1.57 2.55
C THR A 100 -8.08 0.24 3.14
N ARG A 101 -8.57 0.23 4.38
CA ARG A 101 -9.12 -0.97 5.02
C ARG A 101 -10.36 -1.50 4.31
N THR A 102 -11.22 -0.60 3.85
CA THR A 102 -12.47 -0.93 3.14
C THR A 102 -12.18 -1.66 1.84
N VAL A 103 -11.22 -1.15 1.06
CA VAL A 103 -10.77 -1.77 -0.19
C VAL A 103 -10.06 -3.10 0.09
N ALA A 104 -9.15 -3.15 1.05
CA ALA A 104 -8.49 -4.40 1.45
C ALA A 104 -9.50 -5.47 1.91
N GLY A 105 -10.53 -5.08 2.67
CA GLY A 105 -11.63 -5.94 3.08
C GLY A 105 -12.45 -6.47 1.90
N ALA A 106 -12.75 -5.63 0.91
CA ALA A 106 -13.44 -6.04 -0.31
C ALA A 106 -12.60 -7.03 -1.14
N LEU A 107 -11.28 -6.81 -1.26
CA LEU A 107 -10.35 -7.72 -1.93
C LEU A 107 -10.25 -9.06 -1.21
N LEU A 108 -10.17 -9.06 0.13
CA LEU A 108 -10.21 -10.29 0.93
C LEU A 108 -11.55 -11.03 0.74
N LEU A 109 -12.66 -10.30 0.71
CA LEU A 109 -13.98 -10.88 0.43
C LEU A 109 -14.02 -11.51 -0.96
N ALA A 110 -13.38 -10.90 -1.96
CA ALA A 110 -13.27 -11.48 -3.29
C ALA A 110 -12.56 -12.84 -3.29
N LYS A 111 -11.56 -13.01 -2.41
CA LYS A 111 -10.80 -14.25 -2.22
C LYS A 111 -11.50 -15.31 -1.35
N THR A 112 -12.47 -14.93 -0.54
CA THR A 112 -12.98 -15.81 0.54
C THR A 112 -14.49 -16.08 0.49
N ALA A 113 -15.30 -15.18 -0.10
CA ALA A 113 -16.73 -15.38 -0.20
C ALA A 113 -17.04 -16.64 -1.02
N MET A 114 -17.94 -17.48 -0.53
CA MET A 114 -18.31 -18.70 -1.22
C MET A 114 -19.09 -18.38 -2.50
N PRO A 115 -19.05 -19.20 -3.55
CA PRO A 115 -19.76 -18.92 -4.80
C PRO A 115 -21.27 -18.69 -4.64
N HIS A 116 -21.90 -19.36 -3.67
CA HIS A 116 -23.32 -19.20 -3.37
C HIS A 116 -23.68 -17.89 -2.64
N GLU A 117 -22.68 -17.10 -2.22
CA GLU A 117 -22.85 -15.83 -1.52
C GLU A 117 -22.77 -14.60 -2.45
N ALA A 118 -22.86 -14.80 -3.77
CA ALA A 118 -22.65 -13.74 -4.78
C ALA A 118 -23.49 -12.47 -4.55
N THR A 119 -24.75 -12.61 -4.11
CA THR A 119 -25.63 -11.47 -3.80
C THR A 119 -25.14 -10.72 -2.57
N SER A 120 -24.75 -11.43 -1.51
CA SER A 120 -24.22 -10.82 -0.29
C SER A 120 -22.90 -10.12 -0.57
N PHE A 121 -22.01 -10.75 -1.33
CA PHE A 121 -20.76 -10.16 -1.81
C PHE A 121 -21.01 -8.81 -2.49
N SER A 122 -21.90 -8.79 -3.49
CA SER A 122 -22.16 -7.59 -4.29
C SER A 122 -22.75 -6.45 -3.45
N GLN A 123 -23.62 -6.78 -2.50
CA GLN A 123 -24.20 -5.79 -1.60
C GLN A 123 -23.15 -5.23 -0.64
N THR A 124 -22.35 -6.10 -0.01
CA THR A 124 -21.27 -5.68 0.89
C THR A 124 -20.27 -4.79 0.18
N VAL A 125 -19.84 -5.15 -1.04
CA VAL A 125 -18.91 -4.34 -1.84
C VAL A 125 -19.51 -2.95 -2.14
N ARG A 126 -20.79 -2.89 -2.54
CA ARG A 126 -21.45 -1.60 -2.81
C ARG A 126 -21.50 -0.71 -1.57
N ASP A 127 -21.85 -1.29 -0.42
CA ASP A 127 -21.96 -0.56 0.84
C ASP A 127 -20.59 -0.07 1.32
N GLN A 128 -19.55 -0.91 1.16
CA GLN A 128 -18.16 -0.57 1.44
C GLN A 128 -17.68 0.57 0.55
N MET A 129 -17.85 0.48 -0.78
CA MET A 129 -17.37 1.53 -1.70
C MET A 129 -18.13 2.85 -1.56
N ALA A 130 -19.33 2.85 -0.96
CA ALA A 130 -20.13 4.05 -0.77
C ALA A 130 -19.42 5.16 0.03
N SER A 131 -18.55 4.80 0.98
CA SER A 131 -17.77 5.78 1.76
C SER A 131 -16.53 6.32 1.03
N VAL A 132 -16.04 5.59 0.02
CA VAL A 132 -14.83 5.92 -0.76
C VAL A 132 -15.17 6.87 -1.92
N ARG A 133 -16.26 6.58 -2.62
CA ARG A 133 -16.71 7.28 -3.83
C ARG A 133 -16.76 8.81 -3.79
N PRO A 134 -17.15 9.47 -2.69
CA PRO A 134 -17.25 10.93 -2.68
C PRO A 134 -15.93 11.66 -2.88
N TYR A 135 -14.80 10.96 -2.73
CA TYR A 135 -13.46 11.54 -2.67
C TYR A 135 -12.59 11.04 -3.84
N PRO A 136 -12.28 11.88 -4.84
CA PRO A 136 -11.51 11.46 -6.02
C PRO A 136 -10.15 10.82 -5.68
N GLU A 137 -9.41 11.40 -4.74
CA GLU A 137 -8.13 10.87 -4.25
C GLU A 137 -8.27 9.48 -3.60
N LEU A 138 -9.39 9.19 -2.92
CA LEU A 138 -9.62 7.87 -2.32
C LEU A 138 -10.03 6.85 -3.37
N VAL A 139 -10.79 7.27 -4.40
CA VAL A 139 -11.12 6.41 -5.54
C VAL A 139 -9.86 6.02 -6.32
N GLU A 140 -8.94 6.97 -6.53
CA GLU A 140 -7.68 6.70 -7.21
C GLU A 140 -6.75 5.81 -6.37
N LEU A 141 -6.65 6.05 -5.04
CA LEU A 141 -5.97 5.16 -4.11
C LEU A 141 -6.55 3.74 -4.14
N ALA A 142 -7.87 3.61 -4.15
CA ALA A 142 -8.55 2.32 -4.23
C ALA A 142 -8.21 1.56 -5.51
N ARG A 143 -8.12 2.26 -6.65
CA ARG A 143 -7.70 1.66 -7.93
C ARG A 143 -6.26 1.15 -7.86
N LEU A 144 -5.34 1.91 -7.28
CA LEU A 144 -3.95 1.46 -7.11
C LEU A 144 -3.85 0.22 -6.23
N LEU A 145 -4.63 0.14 -5.14
CA LEU A 145 -4.70 -1.05 -4.29
C LEU A 145 -5.21 -2.27 -5.06
N ILE A 146 -6.24 -2.09 -5.90
CA ILE A 146 -6.78 -3.15 -6.77
C ILE A 146 -5.74 -3.59 -7.81
N GLU A 147 -5.01 -2.65 -8.41
CA GLU A 147 -3.95 -2.93 -9.38
C GLU A 147 -2.79 -3.71 -8.73
N ALA A 148 -2.37 -3.31 -7.53
CA ALA A 148 -1.37 -4.03 -6.75
C ALA A 148 -1.82 -5.46 -6.44
N GLU A 149 -3.09 -5.65 -6.08
CA GLU A 149 -3.68 -6.98 -5.85
C GLU A 149 -3.74 -7.84 -7.12
N ARG A 150 -3.96 -7.24 -8.30
CA ARG A 150 -3.89 -7.95 -9.58
C ARG A 150 -2.46 -8.32 -9.99
N ALA A 151 -1.49 -7.51 -9.59
CA ALA A 151 -0.08 -7.73 -9.91
C ALA A 151 0.58 -8.81 -9.03
N THR A 152 0.02 -9.08 -7.85
CA THR A 152 0.54 -10.14 -6.99
C THR A 152 0.15 -11.54 -7.49
N GLN A 153 1.05 -12.50 -7.28
CA GLN A 153 0.76 -13.93 -7.47
C GLN A 153 0.36 -14.61 -6.15
N ASP A 154 0.15 -13.82 -5.09
CA ASP A 154 -0.17 -14.31 -3.76
C ASP A 154 -1.66 -14.69 -3.64
N ASP A 155 -1.90 -16.01 -3.65
CA ASP A 155 -3.22 -16.59 -3.37
C ASP A 155 -3.43 -16.91 -1.89
N ALA A 156 -2.68 -16.28 -0.99
CA ALA A 156 -3.04 -16.30 0.42
C ALA A 156 -4.56 -16.04 0.56
N PHE A 157 -5.21 -16.89 1.35
CA PHE A 157 -6.65 -16.91 1.63
C PHE A 157 -7.58 -17.41 0.51
N ARG A 158 -7.09 -17.68 -0.71
CA ARG A 158 -7.91 -18.11 -1.84
C ARG A 158 -7.72 -19.59 -2.16
N ASP A 159 -8.76 -20.39 -1.98
CA ASP A 159 -8.79 -21.75 -2.54
C ASP A 159 -9.21 -21.72 -4.01
N ARG A 160 -8.26 -21.92 -4.92
CA ARG A 160 -8.51 -21.92 -6.38
C ARG A 160 -9.50 -22.99 -6.85
N ASN A 161 -9.72 -24.06 -6.08
CA ASN A 161 -10.74 -25.07 -6.42
C ASN A 161 -12.16 -24.58 -6.16
N ILE A 162 -12.33 -23.68 -5.19
CA ILE A 162 -13.62 -23.10 -4.82
C ILE A 162 -13.84 -21.78 -5.56
N ILE A 163 -12.80 -20.96 -5.69
CA ILE A 163 -12.82 -19.63 -6.31
C ILE A 163 -11.83 -19.63 -7.48
N PRO A 164 -12.26 -20.06 -8.68
CA PRO A 164 -11.41 -20.09 -9.87
C PRO A 164 -11.10 -18.66 -10.37
N ASP A 165 -10.09 -18.54 -11.24
CA ASP A 165 -9.57 -17.23 -11.70
C ASP A 165 -10.68 -16.36 -12.31
N ALA A 166 -11.53 -16.95 -13.16
CA ALA A 166 -12.67 -16.24 -13.74
C ALA A 166 -13.64 -15.67 -12.70
N LEU A 167 -13.86 -16.36 -11.56
CA LEU A 167 -14.73 -15.85 -10.50
C LEU A 167 -14.04 -14.74 -9.71
N PHE A 168 -12.75 -14.88 -9.44
CA PHE A 168 -11.98 -13.85 -8.75
C PHE A 168 -11.91 -12.57 -9.61
N ASP A 169 -11.57 -12.69 -10.89
CA ASP A 169 -11.50 -11.55 -11.81
C ASP A 169 -12.83 -10.80 -11.92
N ALA A 170 -13.95 -11.53 -12.05
CA ALA A 170 -15.29 -10.94 -12.06
C ALA A 170 -15.62 -10.20 -10.75
N ARG A 171 -15.12 -10.68 -9.62
CA ARG A 171 -15.29 -10.01 -8.32
C ARG A 171 -14.44 -8.76 -8.21
N ILE A 172 -13.22 -8.76 -8.74
CA ILE A 172 -12.38 -7.55 -8.82
C ILE A 172 -13.03 -6.50 -9.73
N GLU A 173 -13.61 -6.92 -10.85
CA GLU A 173 -14.40 -6.05 -11.72
C GLU A 173 -15.59 -5.44 -10.98
N ALA A 174 -16.35 -6.25 -10.22
CA ALA A 174 -17.46 -5.74 -9.42
C ALA A 174 -17.05 -4.68 -8.37
N ILE A 175 -15.87 -4.84 -7.74
CA ILE A 175 -15.31 -3.82 -6.83
C ILE A 175 -14.98 -2.54 -7.60
N THR A 176 -14.36 -2.68 -8.77
CA THR A 176 -13.99 -1.55 -9.64
C THR A 176 -15.22 -0.78 -10.13
N GLU A 177 -16.27 -1.48 -10.52
CA GLU A 177 -17.55 -0.89 -10.92
C GLU A 177 -18.24 -0.18 -9.76
N ALA A 178 -18.20 -0.75 -8.55
CA ALA A 178 -18.78 -0.14 -7.36
C ALA A 178 -18.11 1.19 -6.98
N LEU A 179 -16.85 1.40 -7.35
CA LEU A 179 -16.15 2.69 -7.20
C LEU A 179 -16.56 3.75 -8.23
N ALA A 180 -17.14 3.33 -9.37
CA ALA A 180 -17.50 4.23 -10.48
C ALA A 180 -18.96 4.70 -10.48
N GLN A 181 -19.81 4.12 -9.63
CA GLN A 181 -21.25 4.39 -9.53
C GLN A 181 -21.57 5.68 -8.77
#